data_AF-A0A943L4F5-F1
#
_entry.id   AF-A0A943L4F5-F1
#
_cell.length_a   1.000
_cell.length_b   1.000
_cell.length_c   1.000
_cell.angle_alpha   90.00
_cell.angle_beta   90.00
_cell.angle_gamma   90.00
#
_symmetry.space_group_name_H-M   'P 1'
#
loop_
_entity.id
_entity.type
_entity.pdbx_description
1 polymer ?
#
loop_
_entity_poly.entity_id
_entity_poly.type
_entity_poly.pdbx_seq_one_letter_code
_entity_poly.pdbx_strand_id
1 'polypeptide(L)'
;MYINFYTAQIKDTMDDIKDITDFELLHIIAGNYNCGNGFEIPYNIINNSNCDLGTALIIFFDDDGHRILENREELKNLNLKQRILSLYHH
;
A
#
# COMPACT_ATOMS: atom_id res chain seq x y z
N MET A 1 10.41 -19.07 -16.78
CA MET A 1 9.00 -19.11 -16.34
C MET A 1 8.93 -18.96 -14.82
N TYR A 2 9.22 -17.76 -14.30
CA TYR A 2 9.10 -17.42 -12.86
C TYR A 2 7.98 -16.40 -12.60
N ILE A 3 7.50 -15.75 -13.67
CA ILE A 3 6.55 -14.64 -13.61
C ILE A 3 5.16 -15.10 -13.14
N ASN A 4 4.75 -16.34 -13.43
CA ASN A 4 3.39 -16.83 -13.16
C ASN A 4 3.08 -17.14 -11.69
N PHE A 5 4.06 -17.48 -10.85
CA PHE A 5 3.81 -17.84 -9.45
C PHE A 5 3.78 -16.60 -8.54
N TYR A 6 4.70 -15.67 -8.79
CA TYR A 6 4.79 -14.39 -8.07
C TYR A 6 3.57 -13.49 -8.35
N THR A 7 3.14 -13.37 -9.62
CA THR A 7 1.95 -12.57 -9.96
C THR A 7 0.65 -13.15 -9.42
N ALA A 8 0.52 -14.48 -9.38
CA ALA A 8 -0.65 -15.13 -8.77
C ALA A 8 -0.71 -14.87 -7.26
N GLN A 9 0.41 -15.06 -6.54
CA GLN A 9 0.47 -14.75 -5.10
C GLN A 9 0.20 -13.28 -4.79
N ILE A 10 0.73 -12.35 -5.60
CA ILE A 10 0.43 -10.93 -5.45
C ILE A 10 -1.06 -10.67 -5.63
N LYS A 11 -1.68 -11.23 -6.67
CA LYS A 11 -3.11 -11.03 -6.92
C LYS A 11 -3.98 -11.56 -5.79
N ASP A 12 -3.69 -12.75 -5.29
CA ASP A 12 -4.41 -13.34 -4.15
C ASP A 12 -4.23 -12.46 -2.89
N THR A 13 -3.00 -11.99 -2.64
CA THR A 13 -2.70 -11.05 -1.55
C THR A 13 -3.47 -9.73 -1.69
N MET A 14 -3.65 -9.21 -2.91
CA MET A 14 -4.40 -7.97 -3.14
C MET A 14 -5.89 -8.11 -2.85
N ASP A 15 -6.49 -9.23 -3.26
CA ASP A 15 -7.91 -9.48 -2.99
C ASP A 15 -8.14 -9.67 -1.49
N ASP A 16 -7.23 -10.37 -0.80
CA ASP A 16 -7.26 -10.49 0.66
C ASP A 16 -7.17 -9.12 1.35
N ILE A 17 -6.28 -8.22 0.90
CA ILE A 17 -6.13 -6.89 1.52
C ILE A 17 -7.41 -6.07 1.46
N LYS A 18 -8.22 -6.16 0.39
CA LYS A 18 -9.46 -5.36 0.27
C LYS A 18 -10.51 -5.74 1.32
N ASP A 19 -10.53 -7.01 1.71
CA ASP A 19 -11.53 -7.56 2.63
C ASP A 19 -11.11 -7.48 4.10
N ILE A 20 -9.88 -7.01 4.40
CA ILE A 20 -9.43 -6.79 5.76
C ILE A 20 -10.26 -5.69 6.43
N THR A 21 -10.87 -6.06 7.55
CA THR A 21 -11.66 -5.16 8.41
C THR A 21 -10.96 -4.78 9.71
N ASP A 22 -9.86 -5.46 10.03
CA ASP A 22 -9.03 -5.18 11.20
C ASP A 22 -7.88 -4.24 10.83
N PHE A 23 -7.91 -3.03 11.37
CA PHE A 23 -6.89 -2.02 11.11
C PHE A 23 -5.53 -2.40 11.71
N GLU A 24 -5.46 -3.20 12.78
CA GLU A 24 -4.19 -3.68 13.35
C GLU A 24 -3.50 -4.66 12.38
N LEU A 25 -4.29 -5.49 11.68
CA LEU A 25 -3.76 -6.37 10.64
C LEU A 25 -3.19 -5.56 9.46
N LEU A 26 -3.85 -4.47 9.07
CA LEU A 26 -3.30 -3.56 8.05
C LEU A 26 -1.96 -2.93 8.48
N HIS A 27 -1.84 -2.53 9.76
CA HIS A 27 -0.58 -2.01 10.31
C HIS A 27 0.54 -3.06 10.26
N ILE A 28 0.24 -4.31 10.60
CA ILE A 28 1.23 -5.40 10.55
C ILE A 28 1.68 -5.64 9.11
N ILE A 29 0.76 -5.68 8.15
CA ILE A 29 1.11 -5.87 6.74
C ILE A 29 1.95 -4.69 6.24
N ALA A 30 1.55 -3.46 6.58
CA ALA A 30 2.30 -2.25 6.23
C ALA A 30 3.74 -2.28 6.77
N GLY A 31 3.93 -2.66 8.04
CA GLY A 31 5.25 -2.70 8.68
C GLY A 31 6.14 -3.88 8.24
N ASN A 32 5.59 -4.87 7.54
CA ASN A 32 6.35 -5.99 6.98
C ASN A 32 6.52 -5.89 5.46
N TYR A 33 5.99 -4.84 4.84
CA TYR A 33 6.09 -4.64 3.40
C TYR A 33 7.54 -4.32 3.00
N ASN A 34 8.04 -5.01 1.98
CA ASN A 34 9.35 -4.77 1.40
C ASN A 34 9.22 -3.91 0.14
N CYS A 35 9.87 -2.73 0.12
CA CYS A 35 9.82 -1.80 -1.02
C CYS A 35 10.35 -2.39 -2.34
N GLY A 36 11.19 -3.44 -2.28
CA GLY A 36 11.66 -4.18 -3.44
C GLY A 36 10.57 -4.94 -4.20
N ASN A 37 9.39 -5.13 -3.60
CA ASN A 37 8.26 -5.85 -4.21
C ASN A 37 7.36 -4.96 -5.08
N GLY A 38 7.61 -3.64 -5.12
CA GLY A 38 6.82 -2.68 -5.88
C GLY A 38 5.54 -2.21 -5.19
N PHE A 39 4.91 -1.16 -5.70
CA PHE A 39 3.92 -0.35 -4.96
C PHE A 39 2.49 -0.91 -4.91
N GLU A 40 2.29 -2.10 -5.43
CA GLU A 40 0.99 -2.75 -5.55
C GLU A 40 0.34 -3.08 -4.19
N ILE A 41 1.12 -3.60 -3.24
CA ILE A 41 0.66 -3.87 -1.86
C ILE A 41 0.34 -2.55 -1.13
N PRO A 42 1.25 -1.56 -1.08
CA PRO A 42 0.97 -0.22 -0.55
C PRO A 42 -0.31 0.42 -1.10
N TYR A 43 -0.53 0.31 -2.40
CA TYR A 43 -1.71 0.84 -3.05
C TYR A 43 -3.00 0.20 -2.54
N ASN A 44 -3.05 -1.13 -2.40
CA ASN A 44 -4.23 -1.82 -1.90
C ASN A 44 -4.48 -1.52 -0.43
N ILE A 45 -3.42 -1.40 0.39
CA ILE A 45 -3.56 -1.00 1.80
C ILE A 45 -4.13 0.41 1.90
N ILE A 46 -3.61 1.39 1.16
CA ILE A 46 -4.06 2.80 1.21
C ILE A 46 -5.52 2.96 0.74
N ASN A 47 -5.98 2.10 -0.16
CA ASN A 47 -7.36 2.11 -0.66
C ASN A 47 -8.32 1.21 0.12
N ASN A 48 -7.86 0.46 1.12
CA ASN A 48 -8.74 -0.24 2.04
C ASN A 48 -9.55 0.79 2.87
N SER A 49 -10.82 0.47 3.14
CA SER A 49 -11.74 1.35 3.88
C SER A 49 -11.38 1.53 5.36
N ASN A 50 -10.67 0.57 5.95
CA ASN A 50 -10.16 0.55 7.32
C ASN A 50 -8.71 1.04 7.43
N CYS A 51 -8.11 1.48 6.32
CA CYS A 51 -6.82 2.14 6.35
C CYS A 51 -6.93 3.49 7.06
N ASP A 52 -6.25 3.59 8.19
CA ASP A 52 -6.17 4.80 8.98
C ASP A 52 -4.87 5.58 8.71
N LEU A 53 -4.76 6.75 9.32
CA LEU A 53 -3.58 7.60 9.17
C LEU A 53 -2.30 6.89 9.66
N GLY A 54 -2.38 6.10 10.72
CA GLY A 54 -1.26 5.33 11.26
C GLY A 54 -0.70 4.33 10.24
N THR A 55 -1.58 3.54 9.64
CA THR A 55 -1.24 2.55 8.61
C THR A 55 -0.62 3.23 7.40
N ALA A 56 -1.22 4.32 6.93
CA ALA A 56 -0.69 5.07 5.80
C ALA A 56 0.72 5.60 6.12
N LEU A 57 0.93 6.17 7.31
CA LEU A 57 2.23 6.68 7.72
C LEU A 57 3.32 5.60 7.73
N ILE A 58 3.02 4.38 8.17
CA ILE A 58 3.99 3.27 8.11
C ILE A 58 4.45 3.04 6.67
N ILE A 59 3.52 2.99 5.73
CA ILE A 59 3.85 2.83 4.30
C ILE A 59 4.70 3.99 3.76
N PHE A 60 4.48 5.21 4.24
CA PHE A 60 5.22 6.40 3.79
C PHE A 60 6.58 6.59 4.46
N PHE A 61 6.76 6.09 5.68
CA PHE A 61 7.95 6.35 6.48
C PHE A 61 8.90 5.16 6.58
N ASP A 62 8.42 3.93 6.40
CA ASP A 62 9.29 2.75 6.44
C ASP A 62 9.91 2.47 5.06
N ASP A 63 11.23 2.32 5.07
CA ASP A 63 12.08 1.76 4.01
C ASP A 63 11.88 2.29 2.57
N ASP A 64 12.03 3.61 2.37
CA ASP A 64 11.95 4.35 1.08
C ASP A 64 10.56 4.84 0.64
N GLY A 65 9.59 5.05 1.55
CA GLY A 65 8.31 5.71 1.17
C GLY A 65 8.48 7.12 0.55
N HIS A 66 9.65 7.76 0.67
CA HIS A 66 10.00 8.95 -0.12
C HIS A 66 10.13 8.67 -1.63
N ARG A 67 10.59 7.48 -2.05
CA ARG A 67 10.72 7.08 -3.46
C ARG A 67 9.36 6.90 -4.13
N ILE A 68 8.33 6.54 -3.35
CA ILE A 68 6.93 6.60 -3.79
C ILE A 68 6.63 8.01 -4.29
N LEU A 69 6.98 9.04 -3.51
CA LEU A 69 6.76 10.45 -3.86
C LEU A 69 7.65 10.95 -5.00
N GLU A 70 8.86 10.42 -5.14
CA GLU A 70 9.81 10.79 -6.20
C GLU A 70 9.46 10.18 -7.55
N ASN A 71 8.88 8.97 -7.59
CA ASN A 71 8.41 8.33 -8.82
C ASN A 71 7.04 8.87 -9.27
N ARG A 72 7.00 10.18 -9.52
CA ARG A 72 5.77 10.95 -9.79
C ARG A 72 4.95 10.45 -10.98
N GLU A 73 5.55 9.75 -11.93
CA GLU A 73 4.84 9.23 -13.10
C GLU A 73 3.91 8.05 -12.75
N GLU A 74 4.32 7.13 -11.88
CA GLU A 74 3.45 6.05 -11.40
C GLU A 74 2.36 6.57 -10.44
N LEU A 75 2.70 7.57 -9.62
CA LEU A 75 1.74 8.21 -8.72
C LEU A 75 0.64 8.99 -9.42
N LYS A 76 0.91 9.58 -10.60
CA LYS A 76 -0.09 10.30 -11.39
C LYS A 76 -1.27 9.40 -11.77
N ASN A 77 -1.05 8.10 -11.91
CA ASN A 77 -2.09 7.15 -12.31
C ASN A 77 -2.89 6.57 -11.14
N LEU A 78 -2.40 6.69 -9.91
CA LEU A 78 -2.92 5.91 -8.76
C LEU A 78 -3.71 6.75 -7.75
N ASN A 79 -3.89 8.05 -7.97
CA ASN A 79 -4.63 8.95 -7.07
C ASN A 79 -4.16 8.93 -5.58
N LEU A 80 -3.00 8.32 -5.31
CA LEU A 80 -2.50 7.99 -3.98
C LEU A 80 -2.33 9.24 -3.13
N LYS A 81 -1.77 10.30 -3.74
CA LYS A 81 -1.59 11.60 -3.10
C LYS A 81 -2.89 12.16 -2.52
N GLN A 82 -4.01 12.07 -3.25
CA GLN A 82 -5.30 12.57 -2.78
C GLN A 82 -5.83 11.73 -1.63
N ARG A 83 -5.69 10.40 -1.69
CA ARG A 83 -6.11 9.49 -0.63
C ARG A 83 -5.34 9.75 0.67
N ILE A 84 -4.03 9.88 0.61
CA ILE A 84 -3.21 10.19 1.80
C ILE A 84 -3.62 11.55 2.39
N LEU A 85 -3.77 12.58 1.55
CA LEU A 85 -4.22 13.90 2.02
C LEU A 85 -5.59 13.84 2.69
N SER A 86 -6.50 12.98 2.22
CA SER A 86 -7.80 12.79 2.88
C SER A 86 -7.68 12.22 4.30
N LEU A 87 -6.66 11.40 4.58
CA LEU A 87 -6.42 10.84 5.92
C LEU A 87 -5.85 11.88 6.91
N TYR A 88 -5.22 12.95 6.41
CA TYR A 88 -4.70 14.04 7.25
C TYR A 88 -5.77 15.06 7.66
N HIS A 89 -6.93 15.10 6.99
CA HIS A 89 -7.93 16.15 7.15
C HIS A 89 -9.26 15.64 7.77
N HIS A 90 -9.18 14.66 8.67
CA HIS A 90 -10.33 14.24 9.48
C HIS A 90 -10.73 15.29 10.52
#